data_AF-I1CTT1-F1
#
_entry.id   AF-I1CTT1-F1
#
_cell.length_a   1.000
_cell.length_b   1.000
_cell.length_c   1.000
_cell.angle_alpha   90.00
_cell.angle_beta   90.00
_cell.angle_gamma   90.00
#
_symmetry.space_group_name_H-M   'P 1'
#
loop_
_entity.id
_entity.type
_entity.pdbx_description
1 polymer ?
#
loop_
_entity_poly.entity_id
_entity_poly.type
_entity_poly.pdbx_seq_one_letter_code
_entity_poly.pdbx_strand_id
1 'polypeptide(L)'
;MAIDAYWGIVNAFRLITDIFFREIRVSCENNVPKEAPCIFIVAPHANQFVDPGMVAISSPHRFAPLMAQSSFKMNIIRPTARAVKTIPVIRPQDLATKGDGTLFYKKDDDLLNLHGKDTHFTQQVGPCDLIVLSKTTKIEVVEVVSDTQLKLKTQLSEEAIQHQLHEDDTTYKVISHVDQSVLYEKVHERLDQGECIVIFPEGGSHDRTEMLPLKAGFAIMALSAMAENENLDVKIVPVGLNYFHPHRFRSRVVVSYGMPISVPREMVESYKAGGPAKREAISKLLDEGYNGLKIVTVNAPKYETMLMDNIYNEQGEIVYDPMEDVLTQDDDPNVVLETITS
;
A
#
# COMPACT_ATOMS: atom_id res chain seq x y z
N MET A 1 15.08 25.00 22.62
CA MET A 1 14.28 23.80 22.33
C MET A 1 15.08 22.95 21.36
N ALA A 2 15.43 21.72 21.72
CA ALA A 2 16.04 20.80 20.75
C ALA A 2 14.99 20.53 19.66
N ILE A 3 15.35 20.77 18.39
CA ILE A 3 14.52 20.35 17.27
C ILE A 3 14.48 18.82 17.34
N ASP A 4 13.29 18.28 17.59
CA ASP A 4 13.05 16.85 17.50
C ASP A 4 13.49 16.36 16.11
N ALA A 5 14.24 15.25 16.06
CA ALA A 5 14.76 14.68 14.83
C ALA A 5 13.66 14.47 13.77
N TYR A 6 12.42 14.17 14.21
CA TYR A 6 11.25 14.11 13.34
C TYR A 6 11.03 15.44 12.59
N TRP A 7 10.92 16.55 13.32
CA TRP A 7 10.69 17.87 12.72
C TRP A 7 11.87 18.35 11.89
N GLY A 8 13.10 17.98 12.26
CA GLY A 8 14.27 18.22 11.43
C GLY A 8 14.14 17.60 10.04
N ILE A 9 13.69 16.35 9.97
CA ILE A 9 13.47 15.63 8.70
C ILE A 9 12.32 16.23 7.92
N VAL A 10 11.19 16.52 8.57
CA VAL A 10 10.01 17.11 7.92
C VAL A 10 10.36 18.48 7.32
N ASN A 11 11.10 19.33 8.04
CA ASN A 11 11.52 20.63 7.53
C ASN A 11 12.52 20.52 6.38
N ALA A 12 13.46 19.58 6.45
CA ALA A 12 14.38 19.31 5.34
C ALA A 12 13.63 18.84 4.09
N PHE A 13 12.64 17.96 4.26
CA PHE A 13 11.80 17.48 3.17
C PHE A 13 10.95 18.61 2.59
N ARG A 14 10.35 19.47 3.44
CA ARG A 14 9.59 20.66 3.01
C ARG A 14 10.44 21.59 2.14
N LEU A 15 11.67 21.89 2.56
CA LEU A 15 12.61 22.71 1.77
C LEU A 15 12.88 22.10 0.38
N ILE A 16 13.08 20.78 0.31
CA ILE A 16 13.28 20.08 -0.95
C ILE A 16 12.02 20.20 -1.82
N THR A 17 10.84 19.93 -1.26
CA THR A 17 9.59 19.97 -2.02
C THR A 17 9.22 21.37 -2.49
N ASP A 18 9.55 22.43 -1.75
CA ASP A 18 9.32 23.83 -2.14
C ASP A 18 10.17 24.26 -3.36
N ILE A 19 11.29 23.57 -3.60
CA ILE A 19 12.10 23.76 -4.81
C ILE A 19 11.45 23.02 -6.00
N PHE A 20 11.03 21.77 -5.78
CA PHE A 20 10.49 20.89 -6.82
C PHE A 20 9.07 21.24 -7.27
N PHE A 21 8.22 21.69 -6.35
CA PHE A 21 6.84 22.04 -6.60
C PHE A 21 6.65 23.54 -6.51
N ARG A 22 5.87 24.10 -7.43
CA ARG A 22 5.50 25.53 -7.36
C ARG A 22 4.52 25.77 -6.23
N GLU A 23 3.68 24.78 -5.94
CA GLU A 23 2.57 24.91 -5.01
C GLU A 23 2.21 23.54 -4.42
N ILE A 24 2.07 23.51 -3.10
CA ILE A 24 1.58 22.37 -2.32
C ILE A 24 0.38 22.86 -1.53
N ARG A 25 -0.82 22.38 -1.87
CA ARG A 25 -2.05 22.69 -1.14
C ARG A 25 -2.47 21.50 -0.29
N VAL A 26 -2.98 21.81 0.90
CA VAL A 26 -3.60 20.84 1.79
C VAL A 26 -5.10 21.15 1.82
N SER A 27 -5.93 20.16 1.51
CA SER A 27 -7.38 20.26 1.57
C SER A 27 -7.93 19.40 2.70
N CYS A 28 -8.94 19.94 3.38
CA CYS A 28 -9.71 19.27 4.42
C CYS A 28 -8.88 18.71 5.60
N GLU A 29 -7.76 19.36 5.97
CA GLU A 29 -6.91 18.93 7.10
C GLU A 29 -7.67 18.79 8.43
N ASN A 30 -8.74 19.58 8.61
CA ASN A 30 -9.61 19.55 9.79
C ASN A 30 -10.36 18.22 9.97
N ASN A 31 -10.42 17.38 8.94
CA ASN A 31 -11.01 16.04 9.03
C ASN A 31 -10.14 15.08 9.85
N VAL A 32 -8.85 15.38 10.04
CA VAL A 32 -7.97 14.50 10.80
C VAL A 32 -8.31 14.59 12.30
N PRO A 33 -8.68 13.46 12.94
CA PRO A 33 -9.02 13.42 14.36
C PRO A 33 -7.89 13.92 15.25
N LYS A 34 -8.19 14.85 16.17
CA LYS A 34 -7.20 15.47 17.06
C LYS A 34 -6.72 14.56 18.20
N GLU A 35 -7.59 13.68 18.68
CA GLU A 35 -7.36 12.90 19.91
C GLU A 35 -7.42 11.38 19.69
N ALA A 36 -7.82 10.93 18.50
CA ALA A 36 -7.93 9.51 18.17
C ALA A 36 -6.73 9.04 17.33
N PRO A 37 -6.16 7.85 17.60
CA PRO A 37 -5.12 7.28 16.76
C PRO A 37 -5.67 6.98 15.36
N CYS A 38 -4.89 7.30 14.33
CA CYS A 38 -5.32 7.19 12.94
C CYS A 38 -4.45 6.22 12.14
N ILE A 39 -5.10 5.49 11.23
CA ILE A 39 -4.44 4.83 10.11
C ILE A 39 -4.71 5.67 8.87
N PHE A 40 -3.69 6.39 8.40
CA PHE A 40 -3.74 7.08 7.12
C PHE A 40 -3.57 6.05 6.00
N ILE A 41 -4.62 5.85 5.20
CA ILE A 41 -4.53 5.08 3.95
C ILE A 41 -4.31 6.07 2.82
N VAL A 42 -3.27 5.85 2.01
CA VAL A 42 -2.83 6.86 1.02
C VAL A 42 -2.86 6.28 -0.38
N ALA A 43 -3.45 7.02 -1.32
CA ALA A 43 -3.45 6.68 -2.74
C ALA A 43 -3.54 7.94 -3.63
N PRO A 44 -3.18 7.86 -4.92
CA PRO A 44 -2.39 6.79 -5.54
C PRO A 44 -0.95 6.80 -5.02
N HIS A 45 -0.26 5.66 -5.04
CA HIS A 45 1.14 5.58 -4.66
C HIS A 45 2.05 5.64 -5.89
N ALA A 46 2.40 6.84 -6.34
CA ALA A 46 3.28 7.02 -7.49
C ALA A 46 4.77 6.91 -7.13
N ASN A 47 5.16 7.46 -5.97
CA ASN A 47 6.56 7.58 -5.60
C ASN A 47 6.85 7.07 -4.18
N GLN A 48 7.74 6.07 -4.09
CA GLN A 48 8.08 5.38 -2.84
C GLN A 48 8.64 6.30 -1.73
N PHE A 49 9.15 7.49 -2.05
CA PHE A 49 9.76 8.40 -1.07
C PHE A 49 9.08 9.77 -1.00
N VAL A 50 8.62 10.30 -2.13
CA VAL A 50 7.95 11.60 -2.15
C VAL A 50 6.60 11.51 -1.46
N ASP A 51 5.83 10.45 -1.72
CA ASP A 51 4.46 10.32 -1.21
C ASP A 51 4.38 10.31 0.33
N PRO A 52 5.15 9.47 1.06
CA PRO A 52 5.14 9.53 2.53
C PRO A 52 5.62 10.88 3.07
N GLY A 53 6.56 11.53 2.36
CA GLY A 53 7.04 12.86 2.72
C GLY A 53 5.98 13.94 2.52
N MET A 54 5.17 13.86 1.47
CA MET A 54 4.04 14.77 1.22
C MET A 54 2.99 14.67 2.33
N VAL A 55 2.71 13.46 2.81
CA VAL A 55 1.84 13.27 3.99
C VAL A 55 2.52 13.82 5.25
N ALA A 56 3.83 13.62 5.41
CA ALA A 56 4.57 14.09 6.59
C ALA A 56 4.61 15.62 6.73
N ILE A 57 4.67 16.36 5.61
CA ILE A 57 4.65 17.83 5.63
C ILE A 57 3.24 18.42 5.76
N SER A 58 2.20 17.66 5.40
CA SER A 58 0.81 18.14 5.38
C SER A 58 -0.02 17.67 6.56
N SER A 59 0.36 16.59 7.24
CA SER A 59 -0.43 16.03 8.33
C SER A 59 -0.30 16.86 9.60
N PRO A 60 -1.41 17.13 10.31
CA PRO A 60 -1.38 17.76 11.63
C PRO A 60 -0.82 16.82 12.71
N HIS A 61 -0.78 15.50 12.45
CA HIS A 61 -0.26 14.50 13.38
C HIS A 61 1.04 13.90 12.89
N ARG A 62 1.88 13.50 13.85
CA ARG A 62 3.01 12.62 13.56
C ARG A 62 2.50 11.22 13.29
N PHE A 63 3.19 10.50 12.41
CA PHE A 63 2.86 9.12 12.14
C PHE A 63 4.11 8.26 11.95
N ALA A 64 3.95 6.95 12.17
CA ALA A 64 4.93 5.95 11.82
C ALA A 64 4.59 5.32 10.45
N PRO A 65 5.44 5.49 9.42
CA PRO A 65 5.19 4.84 8.13
C PRO A 65 5.46 3.35 8.18
N LEU A 66 4.67 2.57 7.44
CA LEU A 66 4.97 1.20 7.12
C LEU A 66 5.83 1.17 5.85
N MET A 67 7.05 0.65 5.95
CA MET A 67 8.03 0.66 4.86
C MET A 67 8.65 -0.71 4.63
N ALA A 68 8.91 -1.07 3.37
CA ALA A 68 9.56 -2.32 3.03
C ALA A 68 10.92 -2.48 3.76
N GLN A 69 11.16 -3.64 4.36
CA GLN A 69 12.40 -3.92 5.10
C GLN A 69 13.64 -3.82 4.19
N SER A 70 13.49 -4.12 2.89
CA SER A 70 14.54 -3.95 1.89
C SER A 70 15.05 -2.51 1.77
N SER A 71 14.21 -1.49 2.00
CA SER A 71 14.60 -0.08 1.98
C SER A 71 15.60 0.29 3.07
N PHE A 72 15.63 -0.44 4.20
CA PHE A 72 16.57 -0.18 5.29
C PHE A 72 18.03 -0.56 4.96
N LYS A 73 18.27 -1.23 3.83
CA LYS A 73 19.63 -1.51 3.31
C LYS A 73 20.32 -0.24 2.78
N MET A 74 19.57 0.83 2.50
CA MET A 74 20.12 2.08 1.96
C MET A 74 20.65 2.96 3.10
N ASN A 75 21.91 3.40 2.98
CA ASN A 75 22.64 4.10 4.07
C ASN A 75 21.98 5.40 4.53
N ILE A 76 21.29 6.11 3.62
CA ILE A 76 20.62 7.39 3.92
C ILE A 76 19.25 7.17 4.60
N ILE A 77 18.60 6.03 4.35
CA ILE A 77 17.23 5.75 4.81
C ILE A 77 17.19 5.29 6.27
N ARG A 78 18.20 4.55 6.71
CA ARG A 78 18.23 4.00 8.08
C ARG A 78 18.13 5.05 9.19
N PRO A 79 18.88 6.17 9.18
CA PRO A 79 18.76 7.19 10.22
C PRO A 79 17.41 7.93 10.17
N THR A 80 16.90 8.25 8.98
CA THR A 80 15.60 8.92 8.80
C THR A 80 14.44 8.02 9.25
N ALA A 81 14.45 6.75 8.87
CA ALA A 81 13.43 5.77 9.28
C ALA A 81 13.36 5.58 10.80
N ARG A 82 14.51 5.65 11.49
CA ARG A 82 14.55 5.59 12.96
C ARG A 82 13.92 6.83 13.60
N ALA A 83 14.21 8.01 13.07
CA ALA A 83 13.70 9.27 13.59
C ALA A 83 12.18 9.43 13.39
N VAL A 84 11.61 8.86 12.32
CA VAL A 84 10.15 8.81 12.11
C VAL A 84 9.51 7.53 12.64
N LYS A 85 10.25 6.75 13.45
CA LYS A 85 9.82 5.49 14.07
C LYS A 85 9.13 4.50 13.10
N THR A 86 9.62 4.40 11.86
CA THR A 86 9.08 3.53 10.80
C THR A 86 8.92 2.08 11.25
N ILE A 87 7.81 1.46 10.85
CA ILE A 87 7.53 0.03 11.06
C ILE A 87 8.00 -0.74 9.82
N PRO A 88 9.00 -1.64 9.92
CA PRO A 88 9.47 -2.42 8.79
C PRO A 88 8.46 -3.51 8.40
N VAL A 89 8.17 -3.62 7.11
CA VAL A 89 7.30 -4.63 6.52
C VAL A 89 8.14 -5.57 5.67
N ILE A 90 8.12 -6.86 6.00
CA ILE A 90 8.68 -7.89 5.13
C ILE A 90 7.68 -8.14 4.01
N ARG A 91 8.12 -7.99 2.77
CA ARG A 91 7.29 -8.28 1.60
C ARG A 91 7.67 -9.65 1.06
N PRO A 92 6.73 -10.57 0.80
CA PRO A 92 7.06 -11.91 0.31
C PRO A 92 7.95 -11.89 -0.96
N GLN A 93 7.72 -10.95 -1.87
CA GLN A 93 8.55 -10.81 -3.07
C GLN A 93 10.02 -10.46 -2.80
N ASP A 94 10.31 -9.82 -1.66
CA ASP A 94 11.69 -9.45 -1.27
C ASP A 94 12.46 -10.67 -0.71
N LEU A 95 11.76 -11.77 -0.39
CA LEU A 95 12.33 -13.02 0.14
C LEU A 95 12.57 -14.08 -0.94
N ALA A 96 12.22 -13.81 -2.20
CA ALA A 96 12.32 -14.79 -3.25
C ALA A 96 13.79 -15.22 -3.49
N THR A 97 14.12 -16.46 -3.16
CA THR A 97 15.41 -17.09 -3.43
C THR A 97 15.28 -18.06 -4.60
N LYS A 98 16.36 -18.29 -5.34
CA LYS A 98 16.40 -19.34 -6.36
C LYS A 98 16.45 -20.69 -5.63
N GLY A 99 15.59 -21.62 -6.01
CA GLY A 99 15.66 -23.00 -5.51
C GLY A 99 16.80 -23.78 -6.16
N ASP A 100 17.36 -24.73 -5.43
CA ASP A 100 18.36 -25.66 -5.95
C ASP A 100 17.67 -26.73 -6.80
N GLY A 101 18.37 -27.24 -7.82
CA GLY A 101 17.85 -28.29 -8.68
C GLY A 101 16.70 -27.83 -9.59
N THR A 102 15.90 -28.80 -10.03
CA THR A 102 14.77 -28.60 -10.94
C THR A 102 13.53 -29.35 -10.46
N LEU A 103 12.36 -28.89 -10.90
CA LEU A 103 11.08 -29.49 -10.56
C LEU A 103 10.47 -30.22 -11.75
N PHE A 104 9.72 -31.27 -11.46
CA PHE A 104 8.98 -32.02 -12.45
C PHE A 104 7.70 -32.61 -11.87
N TYR A 105 6.76 -32.94 -12.76
CA TYR A 105 5.53 -33.63 -12.41
C TYR A 105 5.57 -35.08 -12.88
N LYS A 106 5.25 -36.01 -11.99
CA LYS A 106 5.17 -37.43 -12.31
C LYS A 106 3.72 -37.78 -12.70
N LYS A 107 3.51 -38.18 -13.96
CA LYS A 107 2.18 -38.43 -14.54
C LYS A 107 1.30 -39.44 -13.77
N ASP A 108 1.91 -40.38 -13.05
CA ASP A 108 1.22 -41.44 -12.31
C ASP A 108 1.10 -41.16 -10.79
N ASP A 109 1.39 -39.94 -10.34
CA ASP A 109 1.33 -39.55 -8.93
C ASP A 109 0.16 -38.58 -8.65
N ASP A 110 -0.12 -38.33 -7.37
CA ASP A 110 -1.11 -37.35 -6.92
C ASP A 110 -0.72 -35.93 -7.40
N LEU A 111 -1.71 -35.17 -7.89
CA LEU A 111 -1.56 -33.77 -8.31
C LEU A 111 -1.20 -32.82 -7.16
N LEU A 112 -1.23 -33.31 -5.92
CA LEU A 112 -0.73 -32.62 -4.73
C LEU A 112 0.77 -32.86 -4.49
N ASN A 113 1.41 -33.79 -5.17
CA ASN A 113 2.82 -34.10 -4.99
C ASN A 113 3.66 -33.41 -6.06
N LEU A 114 4.67 -32.67 -5.63
CA LEU A 114 5.64 -32.03 -6.49
C LEU A 114 7.02 -32.65 -6.27
N HIS A 115 7.68 -33.02 -7.36
CA HIS A 115 8.95 -33.72 -7.32
C HIS A 115 10.10 -32.82 -7.76
N GLY A 116 11.25 -33.07 -7.15
CA GLY A 116 12.51 -32.37 -7.40
C GLY A 116 13.61 -33.31 -7.85
N LYS A 117 14.49 -32.80 -8.70
CA LYS A 117 15.75 -33.43 -9.11
C LYS A 117 16.92 -32.55 -8.67
N ASP A 118 17.88 -33.14 -7.98
CA ASP A 118 19.03 -32.43 -7.38
C ASP A 118 18.60 -31.27 -6.44
N THR A 119 17.46 -31.43 -5.79
CA THR A 119 16.86 -30.47 -4.84
C THR A 119 17.27 -30.78 -3.40
N HIS A 120 17.22 -29.76 -2.53
CA HIS A 120 17.46 -29.87 -1.08
C HIS A 120 16.30 -29.27 -0.28
N PHE A 121 15.09 -29.78 -0.49
CA PHE A 121 13.88 -29.17 0.07
C PHE A 121 13.89 -29.07 1.59
N THR A 122 14.45 -30.04 2.31
CA THR A 122 14.46 -30.00 3.79
C THR A 122 15.28 -28.84 4.36
N GLN A 123 16.17 -28.26 3.55
CA GLN A 123 17.01 -27.12 3.93
C GLN A 123 16.50 -25.79 3.35
N GLN A 124 15.84 -25.81 2.19
CA GLN A 124 15.43 -24.60 1.47
C GLN A 124 13.95 -24.25 1.58
N VAL A 125 13.09 -25.20 1.95
CA VAL A 125 11.64 -25.06 1.93
C VAL A 125 11.09 -25.43 3.30
N GLY A 126 10.16 -24.62 3.81
CA GLY A 126 9.37 -24.90 5.00
C GLY A 126 7.87 -25.04 4.70
N PRO A 127 7.08 -25.53 5.67
CA PRO A 127 5.62 -25.46 5.59
C PRO A 127 5.13 -24.01 5.39
N CYS A 128 4.08 -23.84 4.60
CA CYS A 128 3.50 -22.55 4.18
C CYS A 128 4.37 -21.68 3.25
N ASP A 129 5.56 -22.15 2.85
CA ASP A 129 6.35 -21.49 1.82
C ASP A 129 5.66 -21.59 0.46
N LEU A 130 5.97 -20.63 -0.42
CA LEU A 130 5.45 -20.61 -1.78
C LEU A 130 6.53 -21.04 -2.78
N ILE A 131 6.22 -22.06 -3.57
CA ILE A 131 6.97 -22.40 -4.77
C ILE A 131 6.46 -21.54 -5.93
N VAL A 132 7.36 -20.80 -6.55
CA VAL A 132 7.08 -19.92 -7.67
C VAL A 132 7.65 -20.54 -8.94
N LEU A 133 6.76 -21.03 -9.80
CA LEU A 133 7.11 -21.58 -11.12
C LEU A 133 7.16 -20.47 -12.18
N SER A 134 6.28 -19.47 -12.06
CA SER A 134 6.20 -18.35 -12.99
C SER A 134 5.66 -17.09 -12.30
N LYS A 135 5.51 -15.99 -13.04
CA LYS A 135 4.91 -14.75 -12.49
C LYS A 135 3.47 -14.95 -12.01
N THR A 136 2.73 -15.86 -12.64
CA THR A 136 1.31 -16.13 -12.38
C THR A 136 1.10 -17.37 -11.52
N THR A 137 2.02 -18.33 -11.55
CA THR A 137 1.87 -19.61 -10.83
C THR A 137 2.72 -19.64 -9.58
N LYS A 138 2.04 -19.59 -8.43
CA LYS A 138 2.61 -19.72 -7.09
C LYS A 138 1.79 -20.76 -6.32
N ILE A 139 2.46 -21.68 -5.65
CA ILE A 139 1.80 -22.80 -4.98
C ILE A 139 2.33 -22.91 -3.55
N GLU A 140 1.43 -23.03 -2.59
CA GLU A 140 1.77 -23.17 -1.17
C GLU A 140 2.11 -24.62 -0.83
N VAL A 141 3.20 -24.79 -0.07
CA VAL A 141 3.66 -26.08 0.47
C VAL A 141 2.94 -26.35 1.79
N VAL A 142 2.33 -27.52 1.91
CA VAL A 142 1.75 -28.00 3.17
C VAL A 142 2.82 -28.70 4.00
N GLU A 143 3.60 -29.54 3.34
CA GLU A 143 4.55 -30.43 4.01
C GLU A 143 5.75 -30.71 3.10
N VAL A 144 6.94 -30.76 3.71
CA VAL A 144 8.18 -31.20 3.07
C VAL A 144 8.36 -32.67 3.39
N VAL A 145 8.13 -33.54 2.41
CA VAL A 145 8.16 -35.00 2.60
C VAL A 145 9.60 -35.52 2.60
N SER A 146 10.43 -35.00 1.71
CA SER A 146 11.86 -35.32 1.59
C SER A 146 12.60 -34.21 0.84
N ASP A 147 13.91 -34.36 0.64
CA ASP A 147 14.70 -33.42 -0.17
C ASP A 147 14.25 -33.34 -1.64
N THR A 148 13.48 -34.32 -2.12
CA THR A 148 13.02 -34.43 -3.51
C THR A 148 11.49 -34.47 -3.65
N GLN A 149 10.74 -34.36 -2.56
CA GLN A 149 9.28 -34.40 -2.62
C GLN A 149 8.62 -33.37 -1.68
N LEU A 150 7.69 -32.59 -2.24
CA LEU A 150 6.83 -31.64 -1.53
C LEU A 150 5.37 -32.05 -1.67
N LYS A 151 4.58 -31.78 -0.63
CA LYS A 151 3.13 -31.86 -0.66
C LYS A 151 2.54 -30.46 -0.71
N LEU A 152 1.70 -30.21 -1.71
CA LEU A 152 1.11 -28.92 -2.01
C LEU A 152 -0.27 -28.77 -1.38
N LYS A 153 -0.69 -27.53 -1.18
CA LYS A 153 -2.02 -27.20 -0.61
C LYS A 153 -3.14 -27.31 -1.64
N THR A 154 -2.82 -26.98 -2.88
CA THR A 154 -3.74 -27.03 -4.02
C THR A 154 -3.14 -27.91 -5.10
N GLN A 155 -4.00 -28.63 -5.80
CA GLN A 155 -3.60 -29.44 -6.94
C GLN A 155 -2.93 -28.57 -8.01
N LEU A 156 -1.93 -29.13 -8.67
CA LEU A 156 -1.31 -28.53 -9.85
C LEU A 156 -2.36 -28.35 -10.95
N SER A 157 -2.45 -27.15 -11.52
CA SER A 157 -3.33 -26.90 -12.67
C SER A 157 -2.78 -27.61 -13.91
N GLU A 158 -3.66 -28.04 -14.81
CA GLU A 158 -3.26 -28.65 -16.08
C GLU A 158 -2.32 -27.74 -16.89
N GLU A 159 -2.55 -26.43 -16.85
CA GLU A 159 -1.66 -25.43 -17.47
C GLU A 159 -0.26 -25.41 -16.85
N ALA A 160 -0.15 -25.52 -15.52
CA ALA A 160 1.16 -25.56 -14.85
C ALA A 160 1.91 -26.84 -15.22
N ILE A 161 1.20 -27.97 -15.29
CA ILE A 161 1.78 -29.25 -15.70
C ILE A 161 2.25 -29.17 -17.16
N GLN A 162 1.40 -28.67 -18.06
CA GLN A 162 1.67 -28.67 -19.49
C GLN A 162 2.68 -27.59 -19.93
N HIS A 163 2.69 -26.43 -19.30
CA HIS A 163 3.51 -25.31 -19.78
C HIS A 163 4.69 -24.98 -18.88
N GLN A 164 4.71 -25.50 -17.65
CA GLN A 164 5.72 -25.12 -16.67
C GLN A 164 6.47 -26.32 -16.09
N LEU A 165 5.97 -27.56 -16.20
CA LEU A 165 6.62 -28.77 -15.64
C LEU A 165 6.89 -29.86 -16.70
N HIS A 166 6.93 -29.49 -17.98
CA HIS A 166 6.88 -30.45 -19.09
C HIS A 166 8.24 -31.06 -19.51
N GLU A 167 9.38 -30.65 -18.92
CA GLU A 167 10.73 -30.99 -19.43
C GLU A 167 11.78 -31.41 -18.37
N ASP A 168 11.41 -31.97 -17.21
CA ASP A 168 12.33 -32.43 -16.15
C ASP A 168 13.36 -31.39 -15.60
N ASP A 169 13.36 -30.16 -16.11
CA ASP A 169 14.37 -29.12 -15.83
C ASP A 169 13.76 -27.76 -15.43
N THR A 170 12.58 -27.75 -14.80
CA THR A 170 11.94 -26.49 -14.41
C THR A 170 12.64 -25.84 -13.22
N THR A 171 13.26 -24.69 -13.45
CA THR A 171 13.77 -23.85 -12.35
C THR A 171 12.63 -23.18 -11.59
N TYR A 172 12.82 -22.98 -10.29
CA TYR A 172 11.82 -22.37 -9.42
C TYR A 172 12.45 -21.37 -8.46
N LYS A 173 11.58 -20.59 -7.82
CA LYS A 173 11.95 -19.77 -6.66
C LYS A 173 11.16 -20.19 -5.45
N VAL A 174 11.76 -20.04 -4.28
CA VAL A 174 11.11 -20.24 -2.99
C VAL A 174 10.87 -18.85 -2.38
N ILE A 175 9.64 -18.61 -1.94
CA ILE A 175 9.31 -17.46 -1.11
C ILE A 175 8.95 -17.99 0.27
N SER A 176 9.80 -17.70 1.25
CA SER A 176 9.54 -18.11 2.62
C SER A 176 8.29 -17.45 3.19
N HIS A 177 7.55 -18.20 4.00
CA HIS A 177 6.41 -17.70 4.73
C HIS A 177 6.85 -16.57 5.67
N VAL A 178 6.04 -15.50 5.71
CA VAL A 178 6.28 -14.35 6.58
C VAL A 178 5.24 -14.36 7.68
N ASP A 179 5.70 -14.48 8.92
CA ASP A 179 4.86 -14.25 10.07
C ASP A 179 4.51 -12.75 10.18
N GLN A 180 3.24 -12.43 9.93
CA GLN A 180 2.74 -11.06 9.99
C GLN A 180 2.39 -10.63 11.43
N SER A 181 2.41 -11.54 12.41
CA SER A 181 2.10 -11.23 13.81
C SER A 181 3.00 -10.13 14.37
N VAL A 182 4.30 -10.20 14.10
CA VAL A 182 5.32 -9.21 14.55
C VAL A 182 5.05 -7.81 13.98
N LEU A 183 4.50 -7.73 12.75
CA LEU A 183 4.10 -6.45 12.17
C LEU A 183 2.88 -5.89 12.91
N TYR A 184 1.87 -6.74 13.14
CA TYR A 184 0.64 -6.33 13.81
C TYR A 184 0.88 -5.90 15.25
N GLU A 185 1.69 -6.63 16.01
CA GLU A 185 2.07 -6.28 17.38
C GLU A 185 2.68 -4.86 17.45
N LYS A 186 3.64 -4.55 16.57
CA LYS A 186 4.24 -3.21 16.50
C LYS A 186 3.24 -2.14 16.12
N VAL A 187 2.27 -2.44 15.27
CA VAL A 187 1.21 -1.50 14.90
C VAL A 187 0.29 -1.26 16.09
N HIS A 188 -0.11 -2.31 16.82
CA HIS A 188 -0.96 -2.22 18.00
C HIS A 188 -0.29 -1.34 19.07
N GLU A 189 0.99 -1.59 19.37
CA GLU A 189 1.78 -0.77 20.31
C GLU A 189 1.73 0.73 19.97
N ARG A 190 1.77 1.10 18.68
CA ARG A 190 1.71 2.51 18.26
C ARG A 190 0.31 3.09 18.42
N LEU A 191 -0.70 2.35 17.99
CA LEU A 191 -2.09 2.80 18.08
C LEU A 191 -2.52 2.94 19.56
N ASP A 192 -2.11 2.02 20.43
CA ASP A 192 -2.35 2.08 21.88
C ASP A 192 -1.69 3.29 22.55
N GLN A 193 -0.57 3.77 22.01
CA GLN A 193 0.09 5.00 22.45
C GLN A 193 -0.60 6.27 21.92
N GLY A 194 -1.69 6.14 21.17
CA GLY A 194 -2.35 7.25 20.50
C GLY A 194 -1.58 7.77 19.29
N GLU A 195 -0.56 7.06 18.81
CA GLU A 195 0.19 7.43 17.61
C GLU A 195 -0.57 7.05 16.33
N CYS A 196 -0.33 7.79 15.26
CA CYS A 196 -0.86 7.46 13.94
C CYS A 196 0.12 6.60 13.14
N ILE A 197 -0.39 5.86 12.16
CA ILE A 197 0.43 5.16 11.16
C ILE A 197 0.02 5.57 9.76
N VAL A 198 0.92 5.42 8.79
CA VAL A 198 0.60 5.59 7.38
C VAL A 198 0.90 4.32 6.59
N ILE A 199 -0.01 3.96 5.69
CA ILE A 199 0.10 2.79 4.82
C ILE A 199 -0.40 3.14 3.40
N PHE A 200 0.26 2.53 2.42
CA PHE A 200 -0.11 2.60 1.00
C PHE A 200 -0.72 1.26 0.61
N PRO A 201 -2.06 1.13 0.63
CA PRO A 201 -2.73 -0.18 0.52
C PRO A 201 -2.57 -0.86 -0.85
N GLU A 202 -2.09 -0.18 -1.88
CA GLU A 202 -1.70 -0.79 -3.18
C GLU A 202 -0.49 -1.73 -3.03
N GLY A 203 0.38 -1.47 -2.05
CA GLY A 203 1.54 -2.27 -1.68
C GLY A 203 2.66 -2.37 -2.72
N GLY A 204 2.73 -1.40 -3.63
CA GLY A 204 3.82 -1.10 -4.57
C GLY A 204 3.57 0.26 -5.23
N SER A 205 4.63 0.97 -5.63
CA SER A 205 4.48 2.26 -6.32
C SER A 205 4.32 2.07 -7.84
N HIS A 206 3.50 2.89 -8.49
CA HIS A 206 3.28 2.83 -9.94
C HIS A 206 2.95 4.20 -10.56
N ASP A 207 3.30 4.39 -11.83
CA ASP A 207 3.02 5.64 -12.57
C ASP A 207 1.60 5.71 -13.17
N ARG A 208 0.68 4.78 -12.82
CA ARG A 208 -0.70 4.79 -13.31
C ARG A 208 -1.56 5.81 -12.56
N THR A 209 -2.52 6.40 -13.25
CA THR A 209 -3.51 7.34 -12.69
C THR A 209 -4.60 6.65 -11.88
N GLU A 210 -4.85 5.37 -12.13
CA GLU A 210 -5.86 4.56 -11.43
C GLU A 210 -5.26 3.85 -10.20
N MET A 211 -6.05 3.73 -9.14
CA MET A 211 -5.68 2.95 -7.95
C MET A 211 -5.65 1.44 -8.28
N LEU A 212 -4.59 0.77 -7.83
CA LEU A 212 -4.54 -0.71 -7.84
C LEU A 212 -5.50 -1.31 -6.80
N PRO A 213 -5.86 -2.61 -6.94
CA PRO A 213 -6.62 -3.31 -5.90
C PRO A 213 -5.96 -3.19 -4.54
N LEU A 214 -6.73 -2.74 -3.56
CA LEU A 214 -6.24 -2.50 -2.20
C LEU A 214 -6.02 -3.81 -1.45
N LYS A 215 -4.93 -3.87 -0.69
CA LYS A 215 -4.64 -4.95 0.24
C LYS A 215 -5.36 -4.69 1.57
N ALA A 216 -5.97 -5.73 2.12
CA ALA A 216 -6.71 -5.70 3.38
C ALA A 216 -5.86 -5.41 4.65
N GLY A 217 -4.56 -5.12 4.51
CA GLY A 217 -3.64 -4.98 5.65
C GLY A 217 -4.07 -3.92 6.65
N PHE A 218 -4.54 -2.75 6.19
CA PHE A 218 -5.01 -1.67 7.08
C PHE A 218 -6.28 -2.06 7.84
N ALA A 219 -7.20 -2.77 7.19
CA ALA A 219 -8.45 -3.22 7.81
C ALA A 219 -8.16 -4.27 8.88
N ILE A 220 -7.25 -5.21 8.61
CA ILE A 220 -6.80 -6.20 9.59
C ILE A 220 -6.16 -5.50 10.79
N MET A 221 -5.23 -4.56 10.57
CA MET A 221 -4.55 -3.81 11.64
C MET A 221 -5.53 -3.06 12.55
N ALA A 222 -6.52 -2.36 11.98
CA ALA A 222 -7.51 -1.62 12.76
C ALA A 222 -8.38 -2.57 13.61
N LEU A 223 -8.91 -3.62 12.98
CA LEU A 223 -9.79 -4.59 13.65
C LEU A 223 -9.06 -5.40 14.71
N SER A 224 -7.82 -5.84 14.46
CA SER A 224 -7.03 -6.59 15.45
C SER A 224 -6.63 -5.71 16.63
N ALA A 225 -6.18 -4.47 16.40
CA ALA A 225 -5.82 -3.56 17.48
C ALA A 225 -7.02 -3.26 18.39
N MET A 226 -8.19 -2.97 17.81
CA MET A 226 -9.42 -2.72 18.57
C MET A 226 -10.02 -3.99 19.20
N ALA A 227 -9.67 -5.17 18.69
CA ALA A 227 -10.05 -6.44 19.32
C ALA A 227 -9.21 -6.75 20.56
N GLU A 228 -7.94 -6.35 20.57
CA GLU A 228 -7.03 -6.51 21.71
C GLU A 228 -7.24 -5.42 22.78
N ASN A 229 -7.64 -4.21 22.38
CA ASN A 229 -7.93 -3.11 23.29
C ASN A 229 -9.33 -2.52 23.08
N GLU A 230 -10.26 -2.83 24.00
CA GLU A 230 -11.66 -2.38 23.92
C GLU A 230 -11.85 -0.87 24.10
N ASN A 231 -10.87 -0.17 24.67
CA ASN A 231 -10.90 1.30 24.82
C ASN A 231 -10.33 2.02 23.61
N LEU A 232 -9.63 1.32 22.72
CA LEU A 232 -9.03 1.90 21.52
C LEU A 232 -10.11 2.21 20.49
N ASP A 233 -10.12 3.43 19.95
CA ASP A 233 -11.02 3.89 18.88
C ASP A 233 -10.18 4.39 17.70
N VAL A 234 -9.73 3.45 16.86
CA VAL A 234 -8.92 3.75 15.68
C VAL A 234 -9.79 4.36 14.59
N LYS A 235 -9.32 5.45 13.99
CA LYS A 235 -9.94 6.03 12.79
C LYS A 235 -9.12 5.73 11.54
N ILE A 236 -9.79 5.40 10.45
CA ILE A 236 -9.13 5.27 9.14
C ILE A 236 -9.35 6.57 8.39
N VAL A 237 -8.27 7.21 7.96
CA VAL A 237 -8.33 8.50 7.26
C VAL A 237 -7.81 8.30 5.83
N PRO A 238 -8.69 8.39 4.81
CA PRO A 238 -8.26 8.41 3.42
C PRO A 238 -7.46 9.66 3.10
N VAL A 239 -6.33 9.50 2.41
CA VAL A 239 -5.48 10.61 1.98
C VAL A 239 -5.22 10.48 0.48
N GLY A 240 -5.64 11.50 -0.27
CA GLY A 240 -5.45 11.59 -1.71
C GLY A 240 -4.20 12.40 -2.05
N LEU A 241 -3.31 11.86 -2.90
CA LEU A 241 -2.15 12.56 -3.44
C LEU A 241 -2.35 12.88 -4.92
N ASN A 242 -2.72 14.13 -5.23
CA ASN A 242 -3.05 14.55 -6.59
C ASN A 242 -1.92 15.41 -7.17
N TYR A 243 -1.05 14.79 -7.97
CA TYR A 243 0.08 15.45 -8.65
C TYR A 243 -0.33 15.97 -10.03
N PHE A 244 -0.14 17.26 -10.28
CA PHE A 244 -0.45 17.89 -11.57
C PHE A 244 0.79 17.98 -12.44
N HIS A 245 0.83 17.24 -13.55
CA HIS A 245 2.00 17.14 -14.44
C HIS A 245 3.26 16.64 -13.70
N PRO A 246 3.26 15.42 -13.14
CA PRO A 246 4.34 14.91 -12.27
C PRO A 246 5.72 14.87 -12.93
N HIS A 247 5.78 14.85 -14.27
CA HIS A 247 7.04 14.90 -15.02
C HIS A 247 7.59 16.32 -15.24
N ARG A 248 6.86 17.37 -14.84
CA ARG A 248 7.29 18.76 -14.96
C ARG A 248 7.84 19.27 -13.63
N PHE A 249 9.02 19.88 -13.69
CA PHE A 249 9.54 20.68 -12.59
C PHE A 249 8.57 21.83 -12.31
N ARG A 250 8.42 22.20 -11.03
CA ARG A 250 7.48 23.24 -10.57
C ARG A 250 6.02 22.90 -10.89
N SER A 251 5.70 21.61 -10.87
CA SER A 251 4.33 21.09 -10.84
C SER A 251 3.60 21.48 -9.55
N ARG A 252 2.31 21.19 -9.49
CA ARG A 252 1.46 21.43 -8.31
C ARG A 252 1.06 20.12 -7.67
N VAL A 253 0.86 20.11 -6.36
CA VAL A 253 0.36 18.95 -5.63
C VAL A 253 -0.76 19.38 -4.70
N VAL A 254 -1.83 18.59 -4.67
CA VAL A 254 -2.90 18.72 -3.67
C VAL A 254 -2.91 17.46 -2.82
N VAL A 255 -2.79 17.63 -1.50
CA VAL A 255 -2.99 16.57 -0.51
C VAL A 255 -4.37 16.75 0.11
N SER A 256 -5.25 15.77 -0.09
CA SER A 256 -6.65 15.84 0.34
C SER A 256 -6.94 14.84 1.46
N TYR A 257 -7.44 15.31 2.60
CA TYR A 257 -7.85 14.45 3.72
C TYR A 257 -9.35 14.17 3.69
N GLY A 258 -9.71 12.90 3.55
CA GLY A 258 -11.10 12.43 3.52
C GLY A 258 -11.73 12.42 4.90
N MET A 259 -13.04 12.21 4.95
CA MET A 259 -13.75 12.04 6.21
C MET A 259 -13.22 10.80 6.95
N PRO A 260 -12.98 10.89 8.27
CA PRO A 260 -12.49 9.75 9.05
C PRO A 260 -13.56 8.66 9.13
N ILE A 261 -13.17 7.45 8.74
CA ILE A 261 -14.00 6.25 8.83
C ILE A 261 -13.84 5.69 10.24
N SER A 262 -14.96 5.57 10.95
CA SER A 262 -14.99 4.93 12.28
C SER A 262 -15.20 3.45 12.13
N VAL A 263 -14.44 2.64 12.87
CA VAL A 263 -14.59 1.17 12.87
C VAL A 263 -15.68 0.79 13.88
N PRO A 264 -16.85 0.28 13.45
CA PRO A 264 -17.92 -0.06 14.39
C PRO A 264 -17.53 -1.22 15.30
N ARG A 265 -17.94 -1.17 16.59
CA ARG A 265 -17.66 -2.26 17.55
C ARG A 265 -18.25 -3.60 17.11
N GLU A 266 -19.40 -3.61 16.44
CA GLU A 266 -19.98 -4.83 15.86
C GLU A 266 -19.04 -5.52 14.85
N MET A 267 -18.27 -4.74 14.09
CA MET A 267 -17.30 -5.25 13.14
C MET A 267 -16.10 -5.88 13.85
N VAL A 268 -15.69 -5.31 14.99
CA VAL A 268 -14.65 -5.87 15.87
C VAL A 268 -15.10 -7.19 16.49
N GLU A 269 -16.34 -7.28 16.97
CA GLU A 269 -16.90 -8.53 17.50
C GLU A 269 -17.03 -9.61 16.42
N SER A 270 -17.44 -9.23 15.21
CA SER A 270 -17.44 -10.11 14.04
C SER A 270 -16.03 -10.61 13.69
N TYR A 271 -15.01 -9.75 13.84
CA TYR A 271 -13.61 -10.12 13.66
C TYR A 271 -13.15 -11.13 14.72
N LYS A 272 -13.49 -10.93 16.00
CA LYS A 272 -13.19 -11.84 17.12
C LYS A 272 -13.85 -13.21 16.97
N ALA A 273 -15.09 -13.24 16.47
CA ALA A 273 -15.85 -14.48 16.25
C ALA A 273 -15.19 -15.45 15.25
N GLY A 274 -14.30 -14.94 14.38
CA GLY A 274 -13.54 -15.76 13.43
C GLY A 274 -14.37 -16.23 12.23
N GLY A 275 -13.80 -17.19 11.48
CA GLY A 275 -14.50 -17.84 10.37
C GLY A 275 -15.00 -16.88 9.27
N PRO A 276 -16.20 -17.10 8.71
CA PRO A 276 -16.81 -16.23 7.69
C PRO A 276 -17.06 -14.80 8.17
N ALA A 277 -17.51 -14.62 9.42
CA ALA A 277 -17.82 -13.30 9.99
C ALA A 277 -16.58 -12.38 10.02
N LYS A 278 -15.41 -12.93 10.36
CA LYS A 278 -14.13 -12.22 10.29
C LYS A 278 -13.80 -11.73 8.89
N ARG A 279 -14.01 -12.57 7.87
CA ARG A 279 -13.73 -12.21 6.46
C ARG A 279 -14.67 -11.12 5.98
N GLU A 280 -15.94 -11.20 6.34
CA GLU A 280 -16.94 -10.20 6.01
C GLU A 280 -16.62 -8.85 6.65
N ALA A 281 -16.25 -8.82 7.93
CA ALA A 281 -15.83 -7.62 8.64
C ALA A 281 -14.63 -6.94 7.95
N ILE A 282 -13.60 -7.71 7.59
CA ILE A 282 -12.43 -7.20 6.86
C ILE A 282 -12.83 -6.66 5.49
N SER A 283 -13.71 -7.37 4.76
CA SER A 283 -14.15 -6.95 3.43
C SER A 283 -14.93 -5.63 3.49
N LYS A 284 -15.87 -5.49 4.43
CA LYS A 284 -16.64 -4.25 4.60
C LYS A 284 -15.73 -3.06 4.87
N LEU A 285 -14.77 -3.20 5.78
CA LEU A 285 -13.83 -2.12 6.08
C LEU A 285 -12.89 -1.79 4.93
N LEU A 286 -12.49 -2.81 4.16
CA LEU A 286 -11.71 -2.63 2.94
C LEU A 286 -12.50 -1.82 1.90
N ASP A 287 -13.78 -2.14 1.70
CA ASP A 287 -14.67 -1.46 0.77
C ASP A 287 -14.93 -0.01 1.20
N GLU A 288 -15.15 0.24 2.50
CA GLU A 288 -15.27 1.59 3.06
C GLU A 288 -14.00 2.41 2.84
N GLY A 289 -12.82 1.83 3.11
CA GLY A 289 -11.54 2.48 2.86
C GLY A 289 -11.31 2.78 1.38
N TYR A 290 -11.70 1.86 0.50
CA TYR A 290 -11.62 2.04 -0.96
C TYR A 290 -12.53 3.16 -1.45
N ASN A 291 -13.78 3.20 -0.98
CA ASN A 291 -14.72 4.27 -1.31
C ASN A 291 -14.25 5.63 -0.76
N GLY A 292 -13.70 5.65 0.46
CA GLY A 292 -13.08 6.83 1.04
C GLY A 292 -11.91 7.35 0.21
N LEU A 293 -11.04 6.46 -0.27
CA LEU A 293 -9.93 6.82 -1.16
C LEU A 293 -10.42 7.35 -2.49
N LYS A 294 -11.44 6.74 -3.11
CA LYS A 294 -12.02 7.21 -4.37
C LYS A 294 -12.48 8.66 -4.33
N ILE A 295 -13.00 9.12 -3.19
CA ILE A 295 -13.49 10.50 -3.00
C ILE A 295 -12.34 11.51 -3.00
N VAL A 296 -11.18 11.13 -2.45
CA VAL A 296 -10.02 12.05 -2.31
C VAL A 296 -9.01 11.94 -3.44
N THR A 297 -9.09 10.88 -4.26
CA THR A 297 -8.29 10.68 -5.46
C THR A 297 -9.04 11.11 -6.71
N VAL A 298 -8.39 11.85 -7.61
CA VAL A 298 -8.96 12.14 -8.93
C VAL A 298 -8.91 10.87 -9.79
N ASN A 299 -10.03 10.15 -9.91
CA ASN A 299 -10.18 9.01 -10.82
C ASN A 299 -10.75 9.48 -12.18
N ALA A 300 -10.01 10.30 -12.93
CA ALA A 300 -10.45 10.75 -14.25
C ALA A 300 -9.63 10.06 -15.37
N PRO A 301 -10.28 9.46 -16.38
CA PRO A 301 -9.58 8.87 -17.52
C PRO A 301 -8.88 9.92 -18.41
N LYS A 302 -9.31 11.19 -18.37
CA LYS A 302 -8.68 12.34 -19.05
C LYS A 302 -8.91 13.66 -18.30
N TYR A 303 -7.94 14.57 -18.42
CA TYR A 303 -7.86 15.87 -17.72
C TYR A 303 -9.03 16.83 -18.00
N GLU A 304 -9.66 16.77 -19.18
CA GLU A 304 -10.80 17.65 -19.52
C GLU A 304 -12.07 17.32 -18.71
N THR A 305 -12.25 16.06 -18.31
CA THR A 305 -13.34 15.63 -17.43
C THR A 305 -13.07 16.03 -15.97
N MET A 306 -11.80 16.25 -15.58
CA MET A 306 -11.42 16.66 -14.21
C MET A 306 -11.96 18.03 -13.80
N LEU A 307 -12.18 18.93 -14.77
CA LEU A 307 -12.70 20.28 -14.52
C LEU A 307 -14.23 20.28 -14.43
N MET A 308 -14.94 19.35 -15.07
CA MET A 308 -16.41 19.37 -15.09
C MET A 308 -17.04 18.69 -13.88
N ASP A 309 -16.54 17.51 -13.48
CA ASP A 309 -17.17 16.73 -12.39
C ASP A 309 -16.87 17.26 -10.99
N ASN A 310 -15.79 18.04 -10.82
CA ASN A 310 -15.49 18.69 -9.54
C ASN A 310 -16.19 20.03 -9.38
N ILE A 311 -16.58 20.68 -10.49
CA ILE A 311 -17.23 21.99 -10.46
C ILE A 311 -18.74 21.81 -10.31
N TYR A 312 -19.39 20.86 -11.01
CA TYR A 312 -20.86 20.78 -11.08
C TYR A 312 -21.47 19.50 -10.47
N ASN A 313 -22.62 19.61 -9.79
CA ASN A 313 -23.42 18.45 -9.34
C ASN A 313 -24.32 17.88 -10.47
N GLU A 314 -25.08 16.82 -10.15
CA GLU A 314 -26.02 16.15 -11.07
C GLU A 314 -27.16 17.07 -11.58
N GLN A 315 -27.36 18.23 -10.96
CA GLN A 315 -28.31 19.26 -11.39
C GLN A 315 -27.65 20.36 -12.26
N GLY A 316 -26.34 20.30 -12.49
CA GLY A 316 -25.57 21.29 -13.25
C GLY A 316 -25.23 22.55 -12.45
N GLU A 317 -25.25 22.49 -11.12
CA GLU A 317 -24.94 23.62 -10.23
C GLU A 317 -23.52 23.50 -9.67
N ILE A 318 -22.84 24.64 -9.46
CA ILE A 318 -21.46 24.65 -8.96
C ILE A 318 -21.43 24.27 -7.47
N VAL A 319 -20.70 23.22 -7.07
CA VAL A 319 -20.65 22.76 -5.66
C VAL A 319 -19.26 22.87 -5.01
N TYR A 320 -18.18 22.91 -5.80
CA TYR A 320 -16.83 23.15 -5.28
C TYR A 320 -15.89 23.65 -6.40
N ASP A 321 -15.48 24.92 -6.35
CA ASP A 321 -14.43 25.42 -7.24
C ASP A 321 -13.10 25.58 -6.47
N PRO A 322 -12.15 24.63 -6.57
CA PRO A 322 -10.81 24.80 -6.00
C PRO A 322 -10.02 25.93 -6.70
N MET A 323 -10.58 26.57 -7.73
CA MET A 323 -10.01 27.62 -8.55
C MET A 323 -10.64 29.01 -8.39
N GLU A 324 -11.59 29.23 -7.46
CA GLU A 324 -12.21 30.55 -7.27
C GLU A 324 -11.17 31.62 -6.87
N ASP A 325 -10.11 31.20 -6.15
CA ASP A 325 -8.94 32.03 -5.82
C ASP A 325 -7.70 31.79 -6.74
N VAL A 326 -7.82 31.02 -7.82
CA VAL A 326 -6.68 30.60 -8.67
C VAL A 326 -6.69 31.23 -10.06
N LEU A 327 -7.83 31.75 -10.52
CA LEU A 327 -7.95 32.33 -11.87
C LEU A 327 -7.83 33.85 -11.93
N THR A 328 -7.51 34.52 -10.82
CA THR A 328 -7.26 35.96 -10.83
C THR A 328 -5.77 36.26 -10.67
N GLN A 329 -4.95 35.81 -11.62
CA GLN A 329 -3.91 36.63 -12.27
C GLN A 329 -2.98 35.77 -13.13
N ASP A 330 -2.79 36.25 -14.36
CA ASP A 330 -1.77 35.89 -15.35
C ASP A 330 -1.79 34.46 -15.90
N ASP A 331 -2.60 34.24 -16.93
CA ASP A 331 -2.10 33.69 -18.19
C ASP A 331 -2.97 34.23 -19.35
N ASP A 332 -2.38 35.10 -20.18
CA ASP A 332 -3.00 35.71 -21.37
C ASP A 332 -3.34 34.62 -22.40
N PRO A 333 -4.62 34.44 -22.79
CA PRO A 333 -5.05 33.39 -23.71
C PRO A 333 -4.46 33.49 -25.13
N ASN A 334 -3.77 34.58 -25.48
CA ASN A 334 -3.18 34.75 -26.80
C ASN A 334 -1.78 34.12 -26.97
N VAL A 335 -1.10 33.70 -25.90
CA VAL A 335 0.29 33.17 -26.01
C VAL A 335 0.33 31.70 -26.49
N VAL A 336 -0.76 30.95 -26.35
CA VAL A 336 -0.80 29.51 -26.69
C VAL A 336 -1.02 29.27 -28.21
N LEU A 337 -1.53 30.25 -28.95
CA LEU A 337 -1.87 30.08 -30.37
C LEU A 337 -0.72 30.30 -31.35
N GLU A 338 0.33 31.05 -31.00
CA GLU A 338 1.48 31.28 -31.91
C GLU A 338 2.48 30.12 -31.96
N THR A 339 2.51 29.23 -30.96
CA THR A 339 3.49 28.12 -30.92
C THR A 339 3.06 26.86 -31.69
N ILE A 340 1.84 26.83 -32.24
CA ILE A 340 1.32 25.66 -32.99
C ILE A 340 1.33 25.89 -34.52
N THR A 341 1.57 27.11 -34.99
CA THR A 341 1.53 27.44 -36.43
C THR A 341 2.80 28.10 -36.99
N SER A 342 3.96 27.97 -36.33
CA SER A 342 5.27 28.34 -36.92
C SER A 342 6.32 27.25 -36.79
#